data_AF-A0A139MJY9-F1
#
_entry.id   AF-A0A139MJY9-F1
#
_cell.length_a   1.000
_cell.length_b   1.000
_cell.length_c   1.000
_cell.angle_alpha   90.00
_cell.angle_beta   90.00
_cell.angle_gamma   90.00
#
_symmetry.space_group_name_H-M   'P 1'
#
loop_
_entity.id
_entity.type
_entity.pdbx_description
1 polymer ?
#
loop_
_entity_poly.entity_id
_entity_poly.type
_entity_poly.pdbx_seq_one_letter_code
_entity_poly.pdbx_strand_id
1 'polypeptide(L)'
;MFGNLVSLIELMNSRILRELAALYDFKVKELLSWVKCLNFIRNLCAHNSNILDVKLKTAPVKRESWNEFLYIIRKGDSERPTNRFAIVLLIVIEFVRKINDSYRWNNIRSNLYAIRNSSDKNVQLLGFKDNNTSLNPDKIIDYLEK
;
A
#
# COMPACT_ATOMS: atom_id res chain seq x y z
N MET A 1 3.54 18.42 -11.23
CA MET A 1 4.21 17.52 -10.26
C MET A 1 3.15 16.75 -9.46
N PHE A 2 3.41 15.52 -8.99
CA PHE A 2 2.42 14.69 -8.28
C PHE A 2 1.79 15.41 -7.06
N GLY A 3 2.56 16.23 -6.33
CA GLY A 3 2.03 17.05 -5.24
C GLY A 3 0.89 17.99 -5.65
N ASN A 4 0.97 18.62 -6.83
CA ASN A 4 -0.08 19.51 -7.33
C ASN A 4 -1.37 18.73 -7.66
N LEU A 5 -1.25 17.48 -8.13
CA LEU A 5 -2.39 16.60 -8.35
C LEU A 5 -3.09 16.29 -7.01
N VAL A 6 -2.32 15.98 -5.97
CA VAL A 6 -2.88 15.75 -4.63
C VAL A 6 -3.61 16.99 -4.13
N SER A 7 -3.02 18.18 -4.24
CA SER A 7 -3.67 19.43 -3.85
C SER A 7 -4.96 19.69 -4.63
N LEU A 8 -4.98 19.38 -5.94
CA LEU A 8 -6.18 19.51 -6.75
C LEU A 8 -7.29 18.56 -6.27
N ILE A 9 -6.95 17.31 -5.94
CA ILE A 9 -7.91 16.35 -5.37
C ILE A 9 -8.43 16.85 -4.01
N GLU A 10 -7.57 17.40 -3.14
CA GLU A 10 -7.98 17.92 -1.83
C GLU A 10 -8.94 19.12 -1.92
N LEU A 11 -8.81 19.94 -2.96
CA LEU A 11 -9.65 21.12 -3.20
C LEU A 11 -10.98 20.79 -3.88
N MET A 12 -11.16 19.57 -4.40
CA MET A 12 -12.42 19.16 -5.01
C MET A 12 -13.56 19.19 -4.01
N ASN A 13 -14.74 19.63 -4.47
CA ASN A 13 -15.93 19.55 -3.64
C ASN A 13 -16.35 18.08 -3.38
N SER A 14 -17.18 17.87 -2.37
CA SER A 14 -17.55 16.54 -1.92
C SER A 14 -18.25 15.69 -2.99
N ARG A 15 -18.98 16.30 -3.92
CA ARG A 15 -19.64 15.59 -5.03
C ARG A 15 -18.61 15.01 -5.99
N ILE A 16 -17.69 15.85 -6.48
CA ILE A 16 -16.64 15.41 -7.41
C ILE A 16 -15.73 14.37 -6.75
N LEU A 17 -15.38 14.54 -5.46
CA LEU A 17 -14.59 13.55 -4.73
C LEU A 17 -15.28 12.18 -4.64
N ARG A 18 -16.60 12.16 -4.42
CA ARG A 18 -17.37 10.90 -4.40
C ARG A 18 -17.39 10.25 -5.77
N GLU A 19 -17.62 11.02 -6.83
CA GLU A 19 -17.60 10.53 -8.21
C GLU A 19 -16.22 9.95 -8.56
N LEU A 20 -15.14 10.68 -8.26
CA LEU A 20 -13.76 10.23 -8.50
C LEU A 20 -13.41 8.96 -7.72
N ALA A 21 -13.78 8.87 -6.45
CA ALA A 21 -13.51 7.68 -5.65
C ALA A 21 -14.31 6.46 -6.16
N ALA A 22 -15.56 6.68 -6.60
CA ALA A 22 -16.41 5.63 -7.15
C ALA A 22 -15.87 5.04 -8.46
N LEU A 23 -15.21 5.84 -9.32
CA LEU A 23 -14.57 5.34 -10.56
C LEU A 23 -13.58 4.21 -10.30
N TYR A 24 -12.93 4.21 -9.14
CA TYR A 24 -11.95 3.21 -8.75
C TYR A 24 -12.46 2.28 -7.64
N ASP A 25 -13.75 2.36 -7.28
CA ASP A 25 -14.35 1.55 -6.21
C ASP A 25 -13.63 1.74 -4.85
N PHE A 26 -13.35 3.02 -4.54
CA PHE A 26 -12.77 3.48 -3.29
C PHE A 26 -13.77 4.31 -2.49
N LYS A 27 -13.61 4.33 -1.17
CA LYS A 27 -14.24 5.33 -0.32
C LYS A 27 -13.47 6.64 -0.44
N VAL A 28 -14.14 7.80 -0.34
CA VAL A 28 -13.48 9.12 -0.38
C VAL A 28 -12.32 9.21 0.63
N LYS A 29 -12.50 8.66 1.83
CA LYS A 29 -11.45 8.60 2.87
C LYS A 29 -10.24 7.76 2.44
N GLU A 30 -10.46 6.68 1.70
CA GLU A 30 -9.39 5.83 1.17
C GLU A 30 -8.62 6.58 0.10
N LEU A 31 -9.32 7.14 -0.89
CA LEU A 31 -8.71 7.94 -1.95
C LEU A 31 -7.81 9.05 -1.38
N LEU A 32 -8.35 9.91 -0.52
CA LEU A 32 -7.60 11.02 0.08
C LEU A 32 -6.42 10.54 0.92
N SER A 33 -6.61 9.48 1.71
CA SER A 33 -5.54 8.93 2.55
C SER A 33 -4.41 8.35 1.70
N TRP A 34 -4.75 7.62 0.65
CA TRP A 34 -3.81 6.88 -0.17
C TRP A 34 -3.03 7.80 -1.12
N VAL A 35 -3.67 8.78 -1.76
CA VAL A 35 -2.93 9.74 -2.62
C VAL A 35 -1.92 10.57 -1.81
N LYS A 36 -2.27 10.95 -0.58
CA LYS A 36 -1.33 11.63 0.34
C LYS A 36 -0.17 10.71 0.75
N CYS A 37 -0.45 9.44 1.03
CA CYS A 37 0.57 8.44 1.33
C CYS A 37 1.53 8.27 0.15
N LEU A 38 1.01 8.14 -1.07
CA LEU A 38 1.82 8.03 -2.28
C LEU A 38 2.66 9.30 -2.53
N ASN A 39 2.13 10.49 -2.25
CA ASN A 39 2.90 11.72 -2.37
C ASN A 39 4.05 11.79 -1.36
N PHE A 40 3.81 11.39 -0.11
CA PHE A 40 4.85 11.26 0.90
C PHE A 40 5.95 10.28 0.46
N ILE A 41 5.57 9.10 0.00
CA ILE A 41 6.50 8.07 -0.45
C ILE A 41 7.31 8.55 -1.66
N ARG A 42 6.65 9.20 -2.62
CA ARG A 42 7.33 9.76 -3.79
C ARG A 42 8.34 10.85 -3.40
N ASN A 43 8.02 11.68 -2.41
CA ASN A 43 8.98 12.66 -1.87
C ASN A 43 10.15 11.96 -1.15
N LEU A 44 9.89 10.89 -0.39
CA LEU A 44 10.93 10.09 0.27
C LEU A 44 11.92 9.48 -0.76
N CYS A 45 11.39 8.92 -1.86
CA CYS A 45 12.21 8.41 -2.96
C CYS A 45 13.04 9.50 -3.63
N ALA A 46 12.50 10.70 -3.83
CA ALA A 46 13.22 11.83 -4.43
C ALA A 46 14.40 12.32 -3.56
N HIS A 47 14.32 12.11 -2.24
CA HIS A 47 15.40 12.39 -1.30
C HIS A 47 16.33 11.18 -1.06
N ASN A 48 16.31 10.16 -1.93
CA ASN A 48 17.13 8.94 -1.85
C ASN A 48 17.06 8.21 -0.50
N SER A 49 15.94 8.32 0.21
CA SER A 49 15.76 7.62 1.49
C SER A 49 15.40 6.16 1.27
N ASN A 50 15.85 5.27 2.17
CA ASN A 50 15.54 3.84 2.07
C ASN A 50 14.06 3.57 2.38
N ILE A 51 13.27 3.39 1.32
CA ILE A 51 11.83 3.13 1.41
C ILE A 51 11.51 1.80 2.10
N LEU A 52 12.41 0.81 2.03
CA LEU A 52 12.18 -0.52 2.62
C LEU A 52 12.09 -0.45 4.15
N ASP A 53 12.78 0.50 4.77
CA ASP A 53 12.77 0.73 6.23
C ASP A 53 11.71 1.74 6.68
N VAL A 54 10.79 2.13 5.79
CA VAL A 54 9.80 3.16 6.11
C VAL A 54 8.88 2.71 7.25
N LYS A 55 8.70 3.59 8.23
CA LYS A 55 7.67 3.50 9.27
C LYS A 55 6.78 4.72 9.17
N LEU A 56 5.55 4.53 8.71
CA LEU A 56 4.58 5.60 8.53
C LEU A 56 4.10 6.08 9.91
N LYS A 57 4.41 7.35 10.24
CA LYS A 57 3.92 7.99 11.47
C LYS A 57 2.40 8.15 11.42
N THR A 58 1.90 8.68 10.30
CA THR A 58 0.47 8.74 10.01
C THR A 58 0.08 7.51 9.21
N ALA A 59 -0.69 6.61 9.82
CA ALA A 59 -1.16 5.41 9.15
C ALA A 59 -2.19 5.79 8.08
N PRO A 60 -2.03 5.32 6.82
CA PRO A 60 -3.10 5.45 5.85
C PRO A 60 -4.28 4.56 6.25
N VAL A 61 -5.45 4.85 5.69
CA VAL A 61 -6.65 4.01 5.85
C VAL A 61 -6.35 2.60 5.36
N LYS A 62 -6.67 1.59 6.18
CA LYS A 62 -6.49 0.17 5.86
C LYS A 62 -7.84 -0.49 5.65
N ARG A 63 -7.90 -1.41 4.69
CA ARG A 63 -9.03 -2.34 4.53
C ARG A 63 -8.80 -3.56 5.42
N GLU A 64 -9.87 -4.14 5.93
CA GLU A 64 -9.80 -5.32 6.80
C GLU A 64 -9.20 -6.53 6.07
N SER A 65 -9.52 -6.69 4.78
CA SER A 65 -8.94 -7.72 3.91
C SER A 65 -7.42 -7.70 3.84
N TRP A 66 -6.78 -6.57 4.14
CA TRP A 66 -5.33 -6.46 4.14
C TRP A 66 -4.66 -7.16 5.32
N ASN A 67 -5.40 -7.47 6.40
CA ASN A 67 -4.86 -8.17 7.55
C ASN A 67 -4.30 -9.55 7.20
N GLU A 68 -4.76 -10.16 6.10
CA GLU A 68 -4.19 -11.42 5.61
C GLU A 68 -2.75 -11.30 5.13
N PHE A 69 -2.32 -10.11 4.71
CA PHE A 69 -0.98 -9.88 4.17
C PHE A 69 -0.06 -9.13 5.14
N LEU A 70 -0.63 -8.48 6.14
CA LEU A 70 0.10 -7.58 7.02
C LEU A 70 0.62 -8.32 8.26
N TYR A 71 1.86 -8.02 8.61
CA TYR A 71 2.41 -8.44 9.90
C TYR A 71 1.66 -7.72 11.02
N ILE A 72 1.14 -8.48 11.98
CA ILE A 72 0.40 -7.99 13.13
C ILE A 72 1.30 -8.03 14.36
N ILE A 73 1.39 -6.91 15.07
CA ILE A 73 2.07 -6.84 16.36
C ILE A 73 1.02 -7.00 17.46
N ARG A 74 1.26 -7.95 18.36
CA ARG A 74 0.48 -8.16 19.58
C ARG A 74 1.11 -7.41 20.74
N LYS A 75 0.34 -6.59 21.45
CA LYS A 75 0.76 -5.95 22.70
C LYS A 75 -0.37 -6.05 23.72
N GLY A 76 -0.24 -6.97 24.67
CA GLY A 76 -1.34 -7.38 25.54
C GLY A 76 -2.50 -7.93 24.70
N ASP A 77 -3.72 -7.50 24.99
CA ASP A 77 -4.93 -7.88 24.27
C ASP A 77 -5.15 -7.10 22.96
N SER A 78 -4.24 -6.18 22.61
CA SER A 78 -4.33 -5.39 21.39
C SER A 78 -3.53 -6.00 20.24
N GLU A 79 -4.21 -6.25 19.12
CA GLU A 79 -3.61 -6.64 17.85
C GLU A 79 -3.70 -5.48 16.86
N ARG A 80 -2.59 -5.12 16.23
CA ARG A 80 -2.62 -4.13 15.15
C ARG A 80 -1.65 -4.46 14.01
N PRO A 81 -2.08 -4.28 12.75
CA PRO A 81 -1.17 -4.40 11.61
C PRO A 81 -0.10 -3.31 11.66
N THR A 82 1.12 -3.65 11.28
CA THR A 82 2.23 -2.69 11.21
C THR A 82 1.96 -1.55 10.22
N ASN A 83 2.67 -0.42 10.37
CA ASN A 83 2.58 0.77 9.51
C ASN A 83 3.84 0.88 8.62
N ARG A 84 4.18 -0.18 7.89
CA ARG A 84 5.45 -0.32 7.15
C ARG A 84 5.21 -0.39 5.64
N PHE A 85 6.28 -0.64 4.87
CA PHE A 85 6.28 -0.70 3.41
C PHE A 85 5.16 -1.56 2.80
N ALA A 86 4.77 -2.67 3.44
CA ALA A 86 3.69 -3.54 2.99
C ALA A 86 2.38 -2.79 2.67
N ILE A 87 2.02 -1.80 3.49
CA ILE A 87 0.82 -0.99 3.24
C ILE A 87 0.97 -0.10 2.00
N VAL A 88 2.16 0.44 1.78
CA VAL A 88 2.44 1.24 0.59
C VAL A 88 2.25 0.37 -0.65
N LEU A 89 2.77 -0.87 -0.63
CA LEU A 89 2.60 -1.79 -1.74
C LEU A 89 1.12 -2.15 -1.98
N LEU A 90 0.35 -2.41 -0.91
CA LEU A 90 -1.08 -2.69 -1.02
C LEU A 90 -1.86 -1.52 -1.63
N ILE A 91 -1.54 -0.28 -1.23
CA ILE A 91 -2.11 0.92 -1.86
C ILE A 91 -1.77 0.98 -3.35
N VAL A 92 -0.53 0.71 -3.73
CA VAL A 92 -0.10 0.69 -5.13
C VAL A 92 -0.86 -0.39 -5.91
N ILE A 93 -1.01 -1.59 -5.37
CA ILE A 93 -1.77 -2.68 -5.98
C ILE A 93 -3.23 -2.27 -6.20
N GLU A 94 -3.87 -1.66 -5.19
CA GLU A 94 -5.26 -1.19 -5.28
C GLU A 94 -5.48 -0.14 -6.38
N PHE A 95 -4.56 0.83 -6.51
CA PHE A 95 -4.63 1.78 -7.62
C PHE A 95 -4.36 1.13 -8.97
N VAL A 96 -3.26 0.37 -9.09
CA VAL A 96 -2.81 -0.17 -10.37
C VAL A 96 -3.85 -1.14 -10.93
N ARG A 97 -4.44 -2.03 -10.12
CA ARG A 97 -5.48 -2.97 -10.62
C ARG A 97 -6.73 -2.27 -11.14
N LYS A 98 -7.05 -1.07 -10.64
CA LYS A 98 -8.22 -0.29 -11.10
C LYS A 98 -7.89 0.62 -12.30
N ILE A 99 -6.62 0.97 -12.50
CA ILE A 99 -6.15 1.82 -13.61
C ILE A 99 -5.70 0.99 -14.81
N ASN A 100 -5.02 -0.13 -14.55
CA ASN A 100 -4.41 -1.02 -15.51
C ASN A 100 -4.33 -2.44 -14.93
N ASP A 101 -5.42 -3.19 -15.10
CA ASP A 101 -5.53 -4.61 -14.74
C ASP A 101 -4.49 -5.51 -15.45
N SER A 102 -4.03 -5.10 -16.64
CA SER A 102 -3.00 -5.81 -17.41
C SER A 102 -1.55 -5.56 -16.95
N TYR A 103 -1.34 -4.81 -15.86
CA TYR A 103 0.00 -4.49 -15.38
C TYR A 103 0.77 -5.75 -14.98
N ARG A 104 1.99 -5.90 -15.52
CA ARG A 104 2.86 -7.06 -15.26
C ARG A 104 3.72 -6.83 -14.01
N TRP A 105 3.42 -7.52 -12.92
CA TRP A 105 4.11 -7.39 -11.63
C TRP A 105 5.47 -8.06 -11.51
N ASN A 106 5.96 -8.71 -12.58
CA ASN A 106 7.19 -9.51 -12.59
C ASN A 106 8.41 -8.80 -11.98
N ASN A 107 8.61 -7.51 -12.28
CA ASN A 107 9.75 -6.74 -11.78
C ASN A 107 9.65 -6.49 -10.27
N ILE A 108 8.46 -6.10 -9.80
CA ILE A 108 8.20 -5.88 -8.37
C ILE A 108 8.34 -7.21 -7.62
N ARG A 109 7.74 -8.28 -8.13
CA ARG A 109 7.83 -9.63 -7.56
C ARG A 109 9.28 -10.11 -7.45
N SER A 110 10.09 -9.93 -8.49
CA SER A 110 11.50 -10.35 -8.49
C SER A 110 12.32 -9.60 -7.45
N ASN A 111 12.12 -8.28 -7.33
CA ASN A 111 12.78 -7.45 -6.31
C ASN A 111 12.35 -7.86 -4.89
N LEU A 112 11.06 -8.10 -4.68
CA LEU A 112 10.52 -8.59 -3.41
C LEU A 112 11.09 -9.98 -3.03
N TYR A 113 11.25 -10.87 -4.00
CA TYR A 113 11.87 -12.18 -3.80
C TYR A 113 13.37 -12.09 -3.49
N ALA A 114 14.09 -11.12 -4.04
CA ALA A 114 15.48 -10.88 -3.64
C ALA A 114 15.57 -10.54 -2.14
N ILE A 115 14.60 -9.78 -1.60
CA ILE A 115 14.55 -9.47 -0.16
C ILE A 115 14.23 -10.72 0.68
N ARG A 116 13.35 -11.60 0.17
CA ARG A 116 12.94 -12.86 0.81
C ARG A 116 14.09 -13.82 1.12
N ASN A 117 15.14 -13.88 0.30
CA ASN A 117 16.26 -14.83 0.47
C ASN A 117 17.09 -14.63 1.76
N SER A 118 16.65 -13.72 2.63
CA SER A 118 17.39 -13.23 3.79
C SER A 118 16.77 -13.59 5.16
N SER A 119 15.56 -14.21 5.21
CA SER A 119 14.77 -14.72 6.38
C SER A 119 13.36 -14.11 6.53
N ASP A 120 12.44 -14.84 7.19
CA ASP A 120 11.08 -14.37 7.55
C ASP A 120 11.09 -13.08 8.37
N LYS A 121 12.14 -12.88 9.18
CA LYS A 121 12.33 -11.65 9.96
C LYS A 121 12.42 -10.42 9.05
N ASN A 122 13.10 -10.53 7.91
CA ASN A 122 13.24 -9.41 6.98
C ASN A 122 11.93 -9.06 6.30
N VAL A 123 11.11 -10.07 6.02
CA VAL A 123 9.76 -9.89 5.49
C VAL A 123 8.85 -9.13 6.48
N GLN A 124 8.89 -9.52 7.75
CA GLN A 124 8.14 -8.83 8.82
C GLN A 124 8.66 -7.41 9.08
N LEU A 125 9.95 -7.14 8.84
CA LEU A 125 10.53 -5.79 8.89
C LEU A 125 9.97 -4.87 7.79
N LEU A 126 9.60 -5.41 6.64
CA LEU A 126 8.84 -4.68 5.61
C LEU A 126 7.35 -4.54 5.96
N GLY A 127 6.85 -5.34 6.91
CA GLY A 127 5.47 -5.33 7.37
C GLY A 127 4.57 -6.38 6.76
N PHE A 128 5.11 -7.37 6.05
CA PHE A 128 4.35 -8.50 5.51
C PHE A 128 4.28 -9.65 6.52
N LYS A 129 3.16 -10.37 6.54
CA LYS A 129 2.88 -11.49 7.47
C LYS A 129 3.84 -12.65 7.27
N ASP A 130 4.04 -13.04 6.01
CA ASP A 130 4.82 -14.22 5.63
C ASP A 130 5.57 -14.03 4.30
N ASN A 131 6.53 -14.93 4.05
CA ASN A 131 7.40 -14.86 2.87
C ASN A 131 6.77 -15.37 1.56
N ASN A 132 5.50 -15.77 1.57
CA ASN A 132 4.86 -16.50 0.49
C ASN A 132 3.72 -15.68 -0.14
N THR A 133 2.53 -15.76 0.45
CA THR A 133 1.33 -15.11 -0.10
C THR A 133 1.45 -13.60 0.02
N SER A 134 1.97 -13.13 1.16
CA SER A 134 2.04 -11.70 1.46
C SER A 134 3.05 -10.92 0.61
N LEU A 135 3.98 -11.61 -0.05
CA LEU A 135 5.06 -10.99 -0.85
C LEU A 135 4.87 -11.12 -2.36
N ASN A 136 3.80 -11.78 -2.81
CA ASN A 136 3.51 -11.95 -4.23
C ASN A 136 2.32 -11.07 -4.64
N PRO A 137 2.54 -9.99 -5.41
CA PRO A 137 1.46 -9.12 -5.89
C PRO A 137 0.33 -9.87 -6.61
N ASP A 138 0.64 -10.89 -7.41
CA ASP A 138 -0.37 -11.64 -8.15
C ASP A 138 -1.31 -12.39 -7.19
N LYS A 139 -0.74 -13.05 -6.16
CA LYS A 139 -1.54 -13.75 -5.14
C LYS A 139 -2.38 -12.79 -4.29
N ILE A 140 -1.87 -11.58 -4.03
CA ILE A 140 -2.61 -10.54 -3.32
C ILE A 140 -3.81 -10.12 -4.16
N ILE A 141 -3.61 -9.88 -5.47
CA ILE A 141 -4.68 -9.49 -6.39
C ILE A 141 -5.75 -10.59 -6.46
N ASP A 142 -5.34 -11.85 -6.68
CA ASP A 142 -6.26 -13.01 -6.74
C ASP A 142 -7.13 -13.15 -5.47
N TYR A 143 -6.60 -12.74 -4.31
CA TYR A 143 -7.33 -12.76 -3.05
C TYR A 143 -8.27 -11.56 -2.89
N LEU A 144 -7.86 -10.38 -3.36
CA LEU A 144 -8.66 -9.14 -3.29
C LEU A 144 -9.80 -9.09 -4.32
N GLU A 145 -9.79 -9.98 -5.31
CA GLU A 145 -10.85 -10.15 -6.31
C GLU A 145 -11.95 -11.15 -5.89
N LYS A 146 -11.72 -11.92 -4.81
CA LYS A 146 -12.73 -12.81 -4.21
C LYS A 146 -13.65 -12.04 -3.26
#